data_AF-A0A256XRP9-F1
#
_entry.id   AF-A0A256XRP9-F1
#
_cell.length_a   1.000
_cell.length_b   1.000
_cell.length_c   1.000
_cell.angle_alpha   90.00
_cell.angle_beta   90.00
_cell.angle_gamma   90.00
#
_symmetry.space_group_name_H-M   'P 1'
#
loop_
_entity.id
_entity.type
_entity.pdbx_description
1 polymer ?
#
loop_
_entity_poly.entity_id
_entity_poly.type
_entity_poly.pdbx_seq_one_letter_code
_entity_poly.pdbx_strand_id
1 'polypeptide(L)'
;MAEEKIVKAYILGNGKIRVFDPHDITLLQEKGEYGTLMEDKSLELFPEETLYLVEKNRLKVLDEKGSELSYSDLLKRFSNNDDKFWLKYILYYDLRKRGFIVKEGFKEENIEYRVKKVTENIKLTKYMVIGVQEGVRIAFMELEDIVKRALRAKKVPIIAVIDKEGNVSYYSISPLD
;
A
#
# COMPACT_ATOMS: atom_id res chain seq x y z
N MET A 1 29.53 2.67 4.45
CA MET A 1 28.07 2.59 4.34
C MET A 1 27.67 1.33 5.06
N ALA A 2 26.88 1.40 6.14
CA ALA A 2 26.44 0.20 6.84
C ALA A 2 25.53 -0.62 5.92
N GLU A 3 25.78 -1.92 5.78
CA GLU A 3 24.86 -2.81 5.07
C GLU A 3 23.48 -2.72 5.72
N GLU A 4 22.49 -2.35 4.93
CA GLU A 4 21.12 -2.20 5.42
C GLU A 4 20.57 -3.59 5.74
N LYS A 5 20.22 -3.84 7.01
CA LYS A 5 19.67 -5.14 7.44
C LYS A 5 18.43 -5.48 6.61
N ILE A 6 18.43 -6.67 6.01
CA ILE A 6 17.27 -7.23 5.30
C ILE A 6 16.34 -7.90 6.31
N VAL A 7 15.08 -7.47 6.33
CA VAL A 7 14.04 -8.00 7.24
C VAL A 7 13.52 -9.34 6.75
N LYS A 8 13.16 -10.25 7.66
CA LYS A 8 12.48 -11.50 7.31
C LYS A 8 10.98 -11.43 7.60
N ALA A 9 10.17 -11.71 6.59
CA ALA A 9 8.74 -11.96 6.73
C ALA A 9 8.40 -13.40 6.34
N TYR A 10 7.23 -13.85 6.78
CA TYR A 10 6.70 -15.17 6.52
C TYR A 10 5.33 -15.04 5.87
N ILE A 11 5.10 -15.76 4.77
CA ILE A 11 3.77 -15.90 4.21
C ILE A 11 3.08 -17.13 4.82
N LEU A 12 1.97 -16.89 5.49
CA LEU A 12 1.21 -17.92 6.20
C LEU A 12 0.26 -18.66 5.23
N GLY A 13 -0.27 -19.81 5.64
CA GLY A 13 -1.20 -20.61 4.85
C GLY A 13 -2.47 -19.87 4.40
N ASN A 14 -2.90 -18.86 5.16
CA ASN A 14 -4.01 -17.97 4.79
C ASN A 14 -3.62 -16.83 3.84
N GLY A 15 -2.37 -16.79 3.36
CA GLY A 15 -1.84 -15.78 2.44
C GLY A 15 -1.36 -14.49 3.10
N LYS A 16 -1.55 -14.31 4.41
CA LYS A 16 -1.08 -13.12 5.14
C LYS A 16 0.44 -13.12 5.30
N ILE A 17 1.03 -11.94 5.27
CA ILE A 17 2.48 -11.75 5.42
C ILE A 17 2.75 -11.16 6.79
N ARG A 18 3.53 -11.88 7.61
CA ARG A 18 3.83 -11.50 8.99
C ARG A 18 5.33 -11.37 9.23
N VAL A 19 5.71 -10.34 9.99
CA VAL A 19 7.04 -10.19 10.59
C VAL A 19 6.89 -10.41 12.10
N PHE A 20 7.71 -11.29 12.66
CA PHE A 20 7.63 -11.66 14.08
C PHE A 20 8.80 -11.13 14.91
N ASP A 21 9.96 -10.87 14.29
CA ASP A 21 11.15 -10.39 15.00
C ASP A 21 10.96 -8.92 15.45
N PRO A 22 11.03 -8.61 16.76
CA PRO A 22 10.76 -7.26 17.25
C PRO A 22 11.71 -6.18 16.70
N HIS A 23 12.95 -6.54 16.40
CA HIS A 23 13.92 -5.60 15.83
C HIS A 23 13.58 -5.28 14.37
N ASP A 24 13.22 -6.28 13.59
CA ASP A 24 12.73 -6.12 12.22
C ASP A 24 11.44 -5.30 12.14
N ILE A 25 10.51 -5.53 13.07
CA ILE A 25 9.28 -4.73 13.18
C ILE A 25 9.61 -3.26 13.44
N THR A 26 10.49 -2.99 14.40
CA THR A 26 10.94 -1.63 14.74
C THR A 26 11.57 -0.96 13.52
N LEU A 27 12.45 -1.67 12.81
CA LEU A 27 13.12 -1.17 11.62
C LEU A 27 12.13 -0.76 10.52
N LEU A 28 11.09 -1.56 10.28
CA LEU A 28 10.05 -1.27 9.30
C LEU A 28 9.17 -0.10 9.73
N GLN A 29 8.79 -0.03 11.00
CA GLN A 29 7.95 1.05 11.52
C GLN A 29 8.69 2.41 11.49
N GLU A 30 9.94 2.46 11.94
CA GLU A 30 10.71 3.71 12.01
C GLU A 30 11.09 4.24 10.62
N LYS A 31 11.42 3.36 9.67
CA LYS A 31 11.88 3.78 8.33
C LYS A 31 10.76 4.19 7.38
N GLY A 32 9.50 3.91 7.68
CA GLY A 32 8.42 4.26 6.76
C GLY A 32 7.03 3.85 7.19
N GLU A 33 6.81 3.55 8.47
CA GLU A 33 5.53 3.11 9.00
C GLU A 33 4.92 1.98 8.14
N TYR A 34 5.70 0.96 7.79
CA TYR A 34 5.20 -0.17 6.98
C TYR A 34 4.41 -1.15 7.85
N GLY A 35 3.29 -1.65 7.34
CA GLY A 35 2.48 -2.66 8.02
C GLY A 35 1.59 -2.14 9.15
N THR A 36 0.85 -3.07 9.72
CA THR A 36 -0.09 -2.90 10.82
C THR A 36 0.29 -3.81 11.98
N LEU A 37 0.46 -3.25 13.17
CA LEU A 37 0.77 -4.03 14.37
C LEU A 37 -0.47 -4.80 14.82
N MET A 38 -0.30 -6.10 15.04
CA MET A 38 -1.36 -7.02 15.41
C MET A 38 -1.37 -7.28 16.93
N GLU A 39 -2.45 -7.86 17.45
CA GLU A 39 -2.61 -8.12 18.89
C GLU A 39 -1.53 -9.06 19.46
N ASP A 40 -1.04 -9.99 18.64
CA ASP A 40 0.05 -10.92 18.95
C ASP A 40 1.45 -10.29 18.90
N LYS A 41 1.52 -8.96 18.72
CA LYS A 41 2.76 -8.16 18.57
C LYS A 41 3.56 -8.45 17.30
N SER A 42 3.03 -9.23 16.37
CA SER A 42 3.60 -9.33 15.03
C SER A 42 3.13 -8.18 14.15
N LEU A 43 3.86 -7.92 13.07
CA LEU A 43 3.51 -6.91 12.08
C LEU A 43 2.95 -7.58 10.83
N GLU A 44 1.74 -7.19 10.43
CA GLU A 44 1.12 -7.62 9.18
C GLU A 44 1.46 -6.64 8.07
N LEU A 45 1.99 -7.15 6.96
CA LEU A 45 2.23 -6.39 5.74
C LEU A 45 1.14 -6.75 4.73
N PHE A 46 0.59 -5.75 4.06
CA PHE A 46 -0.29 -6.02 2.92
C PHE A 46 0.53 -6.35 1.65
N PRO A 47 -0.09 -6.95 0.61
CA PRO A 47 0.64 -7.48 -0.55
C PRO A 47 1.52 -6.45 -1.29
N GLU A 48 1.01 -5.24 -1.54
CA GLU A 48 1.74 -4.18 -2.25
C GLU A 48 2.93 -3.67 -1.44
N GLU A 49 2.76 -3.56 -0.12
CA GLU A 49 3.82 -3.26 0.85
C GLU A 49 4.95 -4.29 0.79
N THR A 50 4.56 -5.56 0.80
CA THR A 50 5.49 -6.69 0.76
C THR A 50 6.30 -6.67 -0.53
N LEU A 51 5.63 -6.56 -1.68
CA LEU A 51 6.29 -6.58 -2.98
C LEU A 51 7.23 -5.38 -3.16
N TYR A 52 6.83 -4.21 -2.69
CA TYR A 52 7.67 -3.00 -2.72
C TYR A 52 8.94 -3.19 -1.90
N LEU A 53 8.84 -3.71 -0.67
CA LEU A 53 10.00 -3.92 0.19
C LEU A 53 10.95 -5.00 -0.36
N VAL A 54 10.41 -6.04 -1.01
CA VAL A 54 11.20 -7.05 -1.73
C VAL A 54 11.92 -6.40 -2.92
N GLU A 55 11.23 -5.60 -3.74
CA GLU A 55 11.85 -4.89 -4.87
C GLU A 55 12.96 -3.93 -4.44
N LYS A 56 12.83 -3.32 -3.26
CA LYS A 56 13.88 -2.48 -2.67
C LYS A 56 15.00 -3.25 -1.97
N ASN A 57 15.00 -4.59 -2.02
CA ASN A 57 15.94 -5.46 -1.32
C ASN A 57 15.98 -5.24 0.20
N ARG A 58 14.83 -4.89 0.79
CA ARG A 58 14.68 -4.61 2.24
C ARG A 58 13.94 -5.70 2.99
N LEU A 59 13.33 -6.63 2.27
CA LEU A 59 12.53 -7.73 2.82
C LEU A 59 12.82 -9.03 2.06
N LYS A 60 12.91 -10.12 2.81
CA LYS A 60 12.85 -11.49 2.31
C LYS A 60 11.59 -12.15 2.82
N VAL A 61 10.84 -12.80 1.95
CA VAL A 61 9.60 -13.51 2.31
C VAL A 61 9.87 -15.00 2.23
N LEU A 62 9.64 -15.70 3.35
CA LEU A 62 9.77 -17.15 3.45
C LEU A 62 8.38 -17.80 3.48
N ASP A 63 8.23 -18.96 2.84
CA ASP A 63 7.06 -19.81 3.02
C ASP A 63 7.12 -20.61 4.34
N GLU A 64 6.07 -21.38 4.62
CA GLU A 64 6.00 -22.23 5.83
C GLU A 64 7.07 -23.33 5.89
N LYS A 65 7.71 -23.63 4.75
CA LYS A 65 8.81 -24.60 4.64
C LYS A 65 10.18 -23.92 4.77
N GLY A 66 10.22 -22.60 4.96
CA GLY A 66 11.44 -21.81 5.04
C GLY A 66 12.07 -21.49 3.69
N SER A 67 11.38 -21.74 2.57
CA SER A 67 11.86 -21.42 1.22
C SER A 67 11.60 -19.94 0.92
N GLU A 68 12.61 -19.25 0.41
CA GLU A 68 12.49 -17.84 0.00
C GLU A 68 11.70 -17.72 -1.30
N LEU A 69 10.70 -16.83 -1.31
CA LEU A 69 9.91 -16.51 -2.49
C LEU A 69 10.55 -15.34 -3.24
N SER A 70 10.74 -15.52 -4.55
CA SER A 70 11.24 -14.45 -5.40
C SER A 70 10.18 -13.36 -5.61
N TYR A 71 10.62 -12.18 -6.10
CA TYR A 71 9.71 -11.13 -6.55
C TYR A 71 8.66 -11.65 -7.54
N SER A 72 9.08 -12.47 -8.51
CA SER A 72 8.18 -13.08 -9.50
C SER A 72 7.17 -14.04 -8.89
N ASP A 73 7.56 -14.81 -7.87
CA ASP A 73 6.64 -15.73 -7.19
C ASP A 73 5.56 -14.95 -6.42
N LEU A 74 5.98 -13.90 -5.72
CA LEU A 74 5.08 -13.01 -4.97
C LEU A 74 4.14 -12.26 -5.92
N LEU A 75 4.67 -11.65 -6.99
CA LEU A 75 3.88 -10.94 -7.99
C LEU A 75 2.81 -11.87 -8.60
N LYS A 76 3.20 -13.08 -9.01
CA LYS A 76 2.27 -14.07 -9.56
C LYS A 76 1.21 -14.47 -8.53
N ARG A 77 1.61 -14.75 -7.29
CA ARG A 77 0.70 -15.15 -6.22
C ARG A 77 -0.31 -14.06 -5.89
N PHE A 78 0.14 -12.81 -5.75
CA PHE A 78 -0.74 -11.69 -5.44
C PHE A 78 -1.67 -11.35 -6.61
N SER A 79 -1.18 -11.41 -7.85
CA SER A 79 -2.02 -11.19 -9.04
C SER A 79 -3.09 -12.27 -9.24
N ASN A 80 -2.80 -13.52 -8.83
CA ASN A 80 -3.80 -14.59 -8.88
C ASN A 80 -4.91 -14.44 -7.81
N ASN A 81 -4.61 -13.75 -6.71
CA ASN A 81 -5.56 -13.54 -5.62
C ASN A 81 -6.41 -12.28 -5.79
N ASP A 82 -5.89 -11.29 -6.51
CA ASP A 82 -6.55 -10.01 -6.75
C ASP A 82 -6.23 -9.51 -8.16
N ASP A 83 -7.24 -9.51 -9.03
CA ASP A 83 -7.14 -9.05 -10.42
C ASP A 83 -6.70 -7.57 -10.54
N LYS A 84 -6.90 -6.77 -9.48
CA LYS A 84 -6.48 -5.36 -9.42
C LYS A 84 -5.09 -5.18 -8.82
N PHE A 85 -4.42 -6.24 -8.38
CA PHE A 85 -3.16 -6.17 -7.65
C PHE A 85 -2.08 -5.37 -8.40
N TRP A 86 -1.96 -5.56 -9.72
CA TRP A 86 -0.96 -4.83 -10.50
C TRP A 86 -1.18 -3.31 -10.48
N LEU A 87 -2.43 -2.86 -10.61
CA LEU A 87 -2.79 -1.44 -10.54
C LEU A 87 -2.58 -0.88 -9.11
N LYS A 88 -2.96 -1.66 -8.09
CA LYS A 88 -2.69 -1.37 -6.69
C LYS A 88 -1.19 -1.16 -6.46
N TYR A 89 -0.37 -2.08 -6.96
CA TYR A 89 1.08 -2.02 -6.82
C TYR A 89 1.70 -0.80 -7.52
N ILE A 90 1.30 -0.48 -8.75
CA ILE A 90 1.76 0.72 -9.46
C ILE A 90 1.50 1.98 -8.64
N LEU A 91 0.27 2.15 -8.15
CA LEU A 91 -0.09 3.32 -7.36
C LEU A 91 0.67 3.38 -6.04
N TYR A 92 0.73 2.25 -5.31
CA TYR A 92 1.48 2.14 -4.07
C TYR A 92 2.95 2.51 -4.27
N TYR A 93 3.57 1.99 -5.33
CA TYR A 93 4.97 2.23 -5.68
C TYR A 93 5.23 3.71 -5.96
N ASP A 94 4.40 4.35 -6.80
CA ASP A 94 4.54 5.76 -7.13
C ASP A 94 4.37 6.66 -5.89
N LEU A 95 3.38 6.37 -5.05
CA LEU A 95 3.17 7.08 -3.78
C LEU A 95 4.39 6.95 -2.84
N ARG A 96 4.91 5.73 -2.64
CA ARG A 96 6.10 5.50 -1.80
C ARG A 96 7.33 6.19 -2.38
N LYS A 97 7.55 6.11 -3.69
CA LYS A 97 8.67 6.78 -4.39
C LYS A 97 8.62 8.30 -4.23
N ARG A 98 7.42 8.89 -4.15
CA ARG A 98 7.19 10.32 -3.88
C ARG A 98 7.33 10.73 -2.42
N GLY A 99 7.73 9.81 -1.53
CA GLY A 99 7.95 10.11 -0.11
C GLY A 99 6.67 10.17 0.71
N PHE A 100 5.63 9.44 0.32
CA PHE A 100 4.43 9.25 1.14
C PHE A 100 4.56 8.01 2.03
N ILE A 101 3.95 8.11 3.22
CA ILE A 101 3.55 6.94 4.00
C ILE A 101 2.18 6.53 3.51
N VAL A 102 2.03 5.26 3.18
CA VAL A 102 0.83 4.69 2.56
C VAL A 102 0.24 3.65 3.49
N LYS A 103 -1.06 3.77 3.78
CA LYS A 103 -1.85 2.81 4.55
C LYS A 103 -3.07 2.37 3.74
N GLU A 104 -3.58 1.18 4.00
CA GLU A 104 -4.81 0.67 3.38
C GLU A 104 -5.98 1.65 3.57
N GLY A 105 -6.80 1.77 2.53
CA GLY A 105 -8.05 2.52 2.51
C GLY A 105 -9.15 1.88 3.34
N PHE A 106 -10.39 2.36 3.18
CA PHE A 106 -11.54 1.86 3.93
C PHE A 106 -12.38 0.86 3.14
N LYS A 107 -12.24 0.82 1.81
CA LYS A 107 -13.01 -0.04 0.91
C LYS A 107 -12.07 -0.87 0.07
N GLU A 108 -12.31 -2.18 0.02
CA GLU A 108 -11.54 -3.13 -0.76
C GLU A 108 -11.98 -3.16 -2.23
N GLU A 109 -13.23 -2.77 -2.53
CA GLU A 109 -13.74 -2.79 -3.91
C GLU A 109 -13.02 -1.79 -4.81
N ASN A 110 -12.54 -0.69 -4.23
CA ASN A 110 -11.78 0.35 -4.92
C ASN A 110 -10.29 0.25 -4.56
N ILE A 111 -9.43 0.70 -5.47
CA ILE A 111 -8.03 0.93 -5.14
C ILE A 111 -8.00 2.17 -4.26
N GLU A 112 -7.93 2.02 -2.95
CA GLU A 112 -8.01 3.12 -2.01
C GLU A 112 -6.86 3.07 -1.01
N TYR A 113 -6.17 4.21 -0.86
CA TYR A 113 -5.11 4.37 0.13
C TYR A 113 -5.32 5.63 0.94
N ARG A 114 -4.85 5.60 2.18
CA ARG A 114 -4.72 6.78 3.03
C ARG A 114 -3.25 7.15 3.13
N VAL A 115 -2.92 8.40 2.84
CA VAL A 115 -1.51 8.83 2.77
C VAL A 115 -1.22 10.11 3.53
N LYS A 116 0.03 10.24 3.98
CA LYS A 116 0.63 11.49 4.47
C LYS A 116 2.04 11.60 3.91
N LYS A 117 2.58 12.82 3.80
CA LYS A 117 4.00 12.96 3.46
C LYS A 117 4.85 12.58 4.66
N VAL A 118 5.99 11.94 4.43
CA VAL A 118 6.96 11.60 5.49
C VAL A 118 7.39 12.84 6.28
N THR A 119 7.45 14.00 5.65
CA THR A 119 7.83 15.28 6.28
C THR A 119 6.74 15.90 7.16
N GLU A 120 5.49 15.44 7.06
CA GLU A 120 4.40 15.99 7.86
C GLU A 120 4.46 15.36 9.26
N ASN A 121 4.73 16.18 10.30
CA ASN A 121 4.74 15.74 11.69
C ASN A 121 3.30 15.59 12.26
N ILE A 122 2.47 14.85 11.52
CA ILE A 122 1.10 14.52 11.89
C ILE A 122 0.98 13.00 12.06
N LYS A 123 0.28 12.58 13.11
CA LYS A 123 0.02 11.15 13.35
C LYS A 123 -0.94 10.57 12.31
N LEU A 124 -1.95 11.35 11.90
CA LEU A 124 -3.01 10.91 11.00
C LEU A 124 -2.65 11.18 9.54
N THR A 125 -3.08 10.28 8.65
CA THR A 125 -3.05 10.50 7.20
C THR A 125 -3.82 11.77 6.81
N LYS A 126 -3.45 12.44 5.72
CA LYS A 126 -4.09 13.68 5.27
C LYS A 126 -4.97 13.50 4.04
N TYR A 127 -4.53 12.64 3.13
CA TYR A 127 -5.21 12.42 1.84
C TYR A 127 -5.83 11.04 1.81
N MET A 128 -6.93 10.92 1.08
CA MET A 128 -7.52 9.65 0.65
C MET A 128 -7.35 9.59 -0.87
N VAL A 129 -6.53 8.66 -1.34
CA VAL A 129 -6.18 8.50 -2.76
C VAL A 129 -6.96 7.32 -3.31
N ILE A 130 -7.67 7.54 -4.42
CA ILE A 130 -8.48 6.54 -5.09
C ILE A 130 -7.89 6.32 -6.48
N GLY A 131 -7.37 5.11 -6.71
CA GLY A 131 -6.84 4.68 -7.98
C GLY A 131 -7.95 4.34 -8.97
N VAL A 132 -7.86 4.91 -10.17
CA VAL A 132 -8.72 4.60 -11.31
C VAL A 132 -7.86 4.29 -12.52
N GLN A 133 -8.25 3.31 -13.31
CA GLN A 133 -7.55 3.00 -14.56
C GLN A 133 -8.04 3.91 -15.69
N GLU A 134 -7.12 4.40 -16.50
CA GLU A 134 -7.45 5.20 -17.68
C GLU A 134 -8.40 4.46 -18.63
N GLY A 135 -9.44 5.15 -19.09
CA GLY A 135 -10.45 4.60 -19.99
C GLY A 135 -11.55 3.80 -19.28
N VAL A 136 -11.42 3.54 -17.96
CA VAL A 136 -12.51 2.95 -17.17
C VAL A 136 -13.50 4.03 -16.77
N ARG A 137 -14.79 3.78 -17.01
CA ARG A 137 -15.86 4.71 -16.65
C ARG A 137 -16.12 4.63 -15.15
N ILE A 138 -16.16 5.79 -14.50
CA ILE A 138 -16.63 5.94 -13.12
C ILE A 138 -18.02 6.57 -13.13
N ALA A 139 -18.95 6.02 -12.35
CA ALA A 139 -20.27 6.61 -12.20
C ALA A 139 -20.18 7.88 -11.34
N PHE A 140 -20.95 8.92 -11.67
CA PHE A 140 -20.96 10.16 -10.88
C PHE A 140 -21.33 9.91 -9.41
N MET A 141 -22.25 9.00 -9.15
CA MET A 141 -22.63 8.58 -7.80
C MET A 141 -21.47 7.97 -7.02
N GLU A 142 -20.59 7.21 -7.69
CA GLU A 142 -19.41 6.65 -7.06
C GLU A 142 -18.41 7.75 -6.69
N LEU A 143 -18.19 8.71 -7.59
CA LEU A 143 -17.36 9.88 -7.32
C LEU A 143 -17.90 10.68 -6.12
N GLU A 144 -19.21 10.87 -6.05
CA GLU A 144 -19.86 11.56 -4.94
C GLU A 144 -19.69 10.79 -3.61
N ASP A 145 -19.83 9.46 -3.60
CA ASP A 145 -19.58 8.64 -2.42
C ASP A 145 -18.12 8.75 -1.96
N ILE A 146 -17.16 8.69 -2.89
CA ILE A 146 -15.74 8.87 -2.62
C ILE A 146 -15.49 10.21 -1.91
N VAL A 147 -16.01 11.31 -2.46
CA VAL A 147 -15.85 12.66 -1.87
C VAL A 147 -16.47 12.70 -0.47
N LYS A 148 -17.73 12.27 -0.33
CA LYS A 148 -18.43 12.27 0.96
C LYS A 148 -17.69 11.46 2.02
N ARG A 149 -17.17 10.28 1.68
CA ARG A 149 -16.40 9.43 2.60
C ARG A 149 -15.09 10.09 3.02
N ALA A 150 -14.33 10.65 2.08
CA ALA A 150 -13.09 11.36 2.39
C ALA A 150 -13.34 12.50 3.39
N LEU A 151 -14.34 13.34 3.10
CA LEU A 151 -14.68 14.49 3.94
C LEU A 151 -15.15 14.05 5.33
N ARG A 152 -16.00 13.02 5.44
CA ARG A 152 -16.41 12.43 6.73
C ARG A 152 -15.21 11.92 7.54
N ALA A 153 -14.24 11.30 6.86
CA ALA A 153 -12.99 10.84 7.47
C ALA A 153 -11.97 11.97 7.70
N LYS A 154 -12.34 13.23 7.45
CA LYS A 154 -11.48 14.42 7.53
C LYS A 154 -10.21 14.29 6.67
N LYS A 155 -10.37 13.76 5.46
CA LYS A 155 -9.31 13.59 4.45
C LYS A 155 -9.63 14.42 3.22
N VAL A 156 -8.59 14.84 2.52
CA VAL A 156 -8.70 15.43 1.19
C VAL A 156 -8.81 14.31 0.16
N PRO A 157 -9.90 14.21 -0.63
CA PRO A 157 -10.03 13.21 -1.67
C PRO A 157 -9.16 13.54 -2.88
N ILE A 158 -8.41 12.55 -3.36
CA ILE A 158 -7.53 12.62 -4.51
C ILE A 158 -7.86 11.44 -5.44
N ILE A 159 -8.04 11.72 -6.73
CA ILE A 159 -8.14 10.69 -7.77
C ILE A 159 -6.76 10.50 -8.38
N ALA A 160 -6.28 9.26 -8.42
CA ALA A 160 -5.06 8.86 -9.08
C ALA A 160 -5.42 8.08 -10.35
N VAL A 161 -5.24 8.70 -11.51
CA VAL A 161 -5.47 8.07 -12.82
C VAL A 161 -4.20 7.36 -13.25
N ILE A 162 -4.31 6.04 -13.45
CA ILE A 162 -3.21 5.17 -13.88
C ILE A 162 -3.38 4.89 -15.38
N ASP A 163 -2.44 5.35 -16.20
CA ASP A 163 -2.47 5.10 -17.65
C ASP A 163 -1.98 3.69 -18.01
N LYS A 164 -2.06 3.35 -19.30
CA LYS A 164 -1.64 2.03 -19.81
C LYS A 164 -0.13 1.77 -19.71
N GLU A 165 0.67 2.81 -19.55
CA GLU A 165 2.12 2.74 -19.41
C GLU A 165 2.56 2.68 -17.93
N GLY A 166 1.61 2.83 -17.01
CA GLY A 166 1.84 2.83 -15.57
C GLY A 166 2.19 4.19 -14.99
N ASN A 167 2.04 5.28 -15.75
CA ASN A 167 2.19 6.63 -15.18
C ASN A 167 0.94 6.98 -14.37
N VAL A 168 1.15 7.75 -13.30
CA VAL A 168 0.09 8.14 -12.37
C VAL A 168 -0.09 9.66 -12.35
N SER A 169 -1.29 10.11 -12.67
CA SER A 169 -1.72 11.51 -12.59
C SER A 169 -2.67 11.73 -11.42
N TYR A 170 -2.44 12.77 -10.62
CA TYR A 170 -3.21 13.01 -9.38
C TYR A 170 -4.07 14.29 -9.51
N TYR A 171 -5.34 14.17 -9.15
CA TYR A 171 -6.31 15.26 -9.18
C TYR A 171 -6.98 15.41 -7.81
N SER A 172 -6.94 16.60 -7.23
CA SER A 172 -7.77 16.91 -6.07
C SER A 172 -9.21 17.15 -6.53
N ILE A 173 -10.15 16.58 -5.80
CA ILE A 173 -11.58 16.80 -6.03
C ILE A 173 -12.21 17.41 -4.78
N SER A 174 -13.23 18.24 -4.95
CA SER A 174 -13.98 18.85 -3.86
C SER A 174 -15.43 19.06 -4.28
N PRO A 175 -16.37 19.19 -3.32
CA PRO A 175 -17.67 19.79 -3.62
C PRO A 175 -17.47 21.17 -4.28
N LEU A 176 -18.41 21.54 -5.14
CA LEU A 176 -18.51 22.91 -5.62
C LEU A 176 -19.18 23.75 -4.51
N ASP A 177 -18.61 24.91 -4.22
CA ASP A 177 -19.17 25.88 -3.28
C ASP A 177 -20.43 26.56 -3.84
#